data_AF-A0A8S9BEM1-F1
#
_entry.id   AF-A0A8S9BEM1-F1
#
_cell.length_a   1.000
_cell.length_b   1.000
_cell.length_c   1.000
_cell.angle_alpha   90.00
_cell.angle_beta   90.00
_cell.angle_gamma   90.00
#
_symmetry.space_group_name_H-M   'P 1'
#
loop_
_entity.id
_entity.type
_entity.pdbx_description
1 polymer ?
#
loop_
_entity_poly.entity_id
_entity_poly.type
_entity_poly.pdbx_seq_one_letter_code
_entity_poly.pdbx_strand_id
1 'polypeptide(L)'
;MAPPMLLYASDFTYFPRRVLIYIKEKKIDPSMITKVPTWFTPEGTMESSSDFPTKPAGSIPILAVPDRKEGQFIYIRQSLAILNYLEDLTEDPSSGLRSATP
;
A
#
# COMPACT_ATOMS: atom_id res chain seq x y z
N MET A 1 -7.06 17.14 -3.70
CA MET A 1 -6.64 15.76 -4.05
C MET A 1 -6.52 15.00 -2.74
N ALA A 2 -7.09 13.79 -2.65
CA ALA A 2 -6.88 12.94 -1.47
C ALA A 2 -5.39 12.54 -1.41
N PRO A 3 -4.81 12.34 -0.21
CA PRO A 3 -3.45 11.84 -0.09
C PRO A 3 -3.30 10.46 -0.78
N PRO A 4 -2.13 10.10 -1.29
CA PRO A 4 -1.90 8.74 -1.78
C PRO A 4 -1.99 7.74 -0.63
N MET A 5 -2.45 6.53 -0.93
CA MET A 5 -2.34 5.39 -0.02
C MET A 5 -0.87 4.96 0.08
N LEU A 6 -0.42 4.58 1.27
CA LEU A 6 0.95 4.14 1.49
C LEU A 6 0.99 2.62 1.69
N LEU A 7 1.78 1.92 0.87
CA LEU A 7 1.99 0.48 1.00
C LEU A 7 3.38 0.20 1.58
N TYR A 8 3.43 -0.20 2.84
CA TYR A 8 4.64 -0.69 3.49
C TYR A 8 4.90 -2.13 3.06
N ALA A 9 5.89 -2.30 2.17
CA ALA A 9 6.22 -3.58 1.56
C ALA A 9 7.73 -3.72 1.31
N SER A 10 8.20 -4.97 1.31
CA SER A 10 9.57 -5.31 0.94
C SER A 10 9.54 -6.21 -0.28
N ASP A 11 10.40 -5.93 -1.27
CA ASP A 11 10.46 -6.67 -2.53
C ASP A 11 10.98 -8.11 -2.36
N PHE A 12 11.62 -8.41 -1.22
CA PHE A 12 12.28 -9.68 -0.92
C PHE A 12 11.41 -10.67 -0.13
N THR A 13 10.21 -10.27 0.28
CA THR A 13 9.33 -11.11 1.14
C THR A 13 8.11 -11.60 0.38
N TYR A 14 7.70 -12.85 0.61
CA TYR A 14 6.64 -13.51 -0.16
C TYR A 14 5.26 -12.84 -0.03
N PHE A 15 4.84 -12.48 1.19
CA PHE A 15 3.49 -11.92 1.40
C PHE A 15 3.28 -10.55 0.77
N PRO A 16 4.20 -9.57 0.92
CA PRO A 16 4.09 -8.29 0.20
C PRO A 16 4.20 -8.44 -1.31
N ARG A 17 5.00 -9.40 -1.80
CA ARG A 17 5.18 -9.61 -3.24
C ARG A 17 3.85 -9.89 -3.96
N ARG A 18 2.92 -10.60 -3.34
CA ARG A 18 1.59 -10.84 -3.93
C ARG A 18 0.81 -9.55 -4.17
N VAL A 19 0.87 -8.61 -3.22
CA VAL A 19 0.22 -7.28 -3.35
C VAL A 19 0.92 -6.45 -4.43
N LEU A 20 2.26 -6.47 -4.48
CA LEU A 20 3.02 -5.74 -5.49
C LEU A 20 2.75 -6.25 -6.92
N ILE A 21 2.61 -7.57 -7.09
CA ILE A 21 2.22 -8.15 -8.38
C ILE A 21 0.83 -7.67 -8.76
N TYR A 22 -0.15 -7.75 -7.85
CA TYR A 22 -1.51 -7.32 -8.13
C TYR A 22 -1.61 -5.86 -8.58
N ILE A 23 -0.91 -4.94 -7.90
CA ILE A 23 -0.86 -3.52 -8.26
C ILE A 23 -0.34 -3.32 -9.70
N LYS A 24 0.69 -4.08 -10.08
CA LYS A 24 1.26 -4.03 -11.44
C LYS A 24 0.30 -4.63 -12.48
N GLU A 25 -0.30 -5.77 -12.19
CA GLU A 25 -1.24 -6.46 -13.09
C GLU A 25 -2.48 -5.61 -13.40
N LYS A 26 -3.02 -4.95 -12.36
CA LYS A 26 -4.20 -4.07 -12.50
C LYS A 26 -3.85 -2.68 -13.03
N LYS A 27 -2.57 -2.40 -13.32
CA LYS A 27 -2.06 -1.10 -13.77
C LYS A 27 -2.54 0.06 -12.89
N ILE A 28 -2.52 -0.14 -11.57
CA ILE A 28 -2.92 0.90 -10.62
C ILE A 28 -1.91 2.05 -10.70
N ASP A 29 -2.43 3.28 -10.77
CA ASP A 29 -1.60 4.47 -10.89
C ASP A 29 -0.71 4.67 -9.64
N PRO A 30 0.61 4.91 -9.80
CA PRO A 30 1.51 5.19 -8.67
C PRO A 30 1.11 6.42 -7.84
N SER A 31 0.37 7.37 -8.42
CA SER A 31 -0.18 8.53 -7.70
C SER A 31 -1.27 8.17 -6.69
N MET A 32 -1.89 6.99 -6.84
CA MET A 32 -2.90 6.47 -5.91
C MET A 32 -2.28 5.63 -4.80
N ILE A 33 -1.27 4.81 -5.12
CA ILE A 33 -0.57 3.94 -4.17
C ILE A 33 0.93 4.15 -4.28
N THR A 34 1.51 4.75 -3.24
CA THR A 34 2.96 4.89 -3.11
C THR A 34 3.54 3.74 -2.29
N LYS A 35 4.46 2.99 -2.90
CA LYS A 35 5.21 1.94 -2.19
C LYS A 35 6.23 2.59 -1.26
N VAL A 36 6.12 2.31 0.04
CA VAL A 36 7.13 2.68 1.03
C VAL A 36 8.13 1.53 1.15
N PRO A 37 9.41 1.73 0.75
CA PRO A 37 10.43 0.72 0.88
C PRO A 37 10.63 0.36 2.36
N THR A 38 10.62 -0.95 2.65
CA THR A 38 10.91 -1.48 3.98
C THR A 38 11.99 -2.56 3.88
N TRP A 39 12.91 -2.56 4.83
CA TRP A 39 14.00 -3.53 4.91
C TRP A 39 14.14 -4.08 6.33
N PHE A 40 14.74 -5.25 6.44
CA PHE A 40 15.14 -5.82 7.72
C PHE A 40 16.47 -5.21 8.14
N THR A 41 16.56 -4.79 9.39
CA THR A 41 17.82 -4.41 10.02
C THR A 41 18.52 -5.65 10.58
N PRO A 42 19.85 -5.59 10.81
CA PRO A 42 20.59 -6.67 11.47
C PRO A 42 20.02 -7.08 12.84
N GLU A 43 19.35 -6.16 13.53
CA GLU A 43 18.70 -6.36 14.84
C GLU A 43 17.36 -7.11 14.72
N GLY A 44 16.97 -7.52 13.52
CA GLY A 44 15.71 -8.23 13.26
C GLY A 44 14.48 -7.32 13.28
N THR A 45 14.67 -6.00 13.33
CA THR A 45 13.58 -5.02 13.22
C THR A 45 13.31 -4.63 11.77
N MET A 46 12.11 -4.12 11.50
CA MET A 46 11.75 -3.60 10.19
C MET A 46 11.75 -2.08 10.21
N GLU A 47 12.56 -1.49 9.35
CA GLU A 47 12.62 -0.05 9.14
C GLU A 47 11.94 0.36 7.83
N SER A 48 11.58 1.63 7.75
CA SER A 48 11.02 2.29 6.58
C SER A 48 11.84 3.53 6.25
N SER A 49 11.80 3.97 4.98
CA SER A 49 12.44 5.23 4.59
C SER A 49 11.97 6.40 5.48
N SER A 50 12.92 7.27 5.85
CA SER A 50 12.69 8.49 6.65
C SER A 50 11.80 9.51 5.96
N ASP A 51 11.61 9.40 4.65
CA ASP A 51 10.77 10.31 3.86
C ASP A 51 9.26 10.05 4.09
N PHE A 52 8.92 8.94 4.75
CA PHE A 52 7.54 8.51 4.95
C PHE A 52 7.19 8.40 6.43
N PRO A 53 5.89 8.43 6.78
CA PRO A 53 5.44 8.17 8.15
C PRO A 53 5.97 6.83 8.66
N THR A 54 6.36 6.81 9.94
CA THR A 54 6.91 5.63 10.59
C THR A 54 6.01 4.42 10.39
N LYS A 55 6.62 3.28 10.01
CA LYS A 55 5.90 2.03 9.82
C LYS A 55 5.08 1.69 11.07
N PRO A 56 3.78 1.39 10.93
CA PRO A 56 2.98 0.91 12.04
C PRO A 56 3.47 -0.46 12.52
N ALA A 57 3.26 -0.75 13.81
CA ALA A 57 3.59 -2.03 14.40
C ALA A 57 2.86 -3.20 13.69
N GLY A 58 3.55 -4.33 13.55
CA GLY A 58 3.04 -5.55 12.93
C GLY A 58 3.85 -6.02 11.72
N SER A 59 3.40 -7.12 11.11
CA SER A 59 4.01 -7.72 9.92
C SER A 59 3.64 -6.96 8.64
N ILE A 60 4.57 -6.89 7.68
CA ILE A 60 4.27 -6.46 6.31
C ILE A 60 3.58 -7.60 5.52
N PRO A 61 2.71 -7.30 4.54
CA PRO A 61 2.38 -5.97 4.01
C PRO A 61 1.38 -5.20 4.87
N ILE A 62 1.53 -3.87 4.91
CA ILE A 62 0.56 -2.97 5.54
C ILE A 62 0.17 -1.88 4.55
N LEU A 63 -1.12 -1.77 4.25
CA LEU A 63 -1.68 -0.65 3.49
C LEU A 63 -2.23 0.39 4.47
N ALA A 64 -1.75 1.63 4.36
CA ALA A 64 -2.27 2.79 5.07
C ALA A 64 -3.16 3.59 4.12
N VAL A 65 -4.45 3.63 4.43
CA VAL A 65 -5.47 4.36 3.70
C VAL A 65 -5.70 5.69 4.43
N PRO A 66 -5.59 6.85 3.75
CA PRO A 66 -5.84 8.13 4.40
C PRO A 66 -7.30 8.21 4.87
N ASP A 67 -7.50 8.59 6.13
CA ASP A 67 -8.82 8.86 6.68
C ASP A 67 -9.27 10.29 6.34
N ARG A 68 -10.55 10.61 6.58
CA ARG A 68 -11.12 11.95 6.39
C ARG A 68 -10.48 13.01 7.29
N LYS A 69 -9.77 12.60 8.34
CA LYS A 69 -9.01 13.48 9.23
C LYS A 69 -7.56 13.55 8.76
N GLU A 70 -7.09 14.77 8.52
CA GLU A 70 -5.73 15.04 8.08
C GLU A 70 -4.70 14.41 9.03
N GLY A 71 -3.75 13.65 8.46
CA GLY A 71 -2.71 12.95 9.20
C GLY A 71 -3.12 11.62 9.86
N GLN A 72 -4.37 11.16 9.69
CA GLN A 72 -4.80 9.85 10.19
C GLN A 72 -4.88 8.82 9.06
N PHE A 73 -4.47 7.58 9.38
CA PHE A 73 -4.52 6.45 8.47
C PHE A 73 -5.32 5.29 9.07
N ILE A 74 -6.12 4.64 8.24
CA ILE A 74 -6.71 3.33 8.50
C ILE A 74 -5.72 2.29 7.96
N TYR A 75 -5.37 1.30 8.77
CA TYR A 75 -4.34 0.32 8.44
C TYR A 75 -4.94 -1.06 8.15
N ILE A 76 -4.71 -1.57 6.94
CA ILE A 76 -5.04 -2.94 6.54
C ILE A 76 -3.74 -3.76 6.54
N ARG A 77 -3.68 -4.82 7.36
CA ARG A 77 -2.44 -5.59 7.64
C ARG A 77 -2.42 -7.00 7.05
N GLN A 78 -3.54 -7.45 6.49
CA GLN A 78 -3.67 -8.79 5.93
C GLN A 78 -3.55 -8.70 4.41
N SER A 79 -2.61 -9.46 3.84
CA SER A 79 -2.33 -9.44 2.40
C SER A 79 -3.55 -9.80 1.54
N LEU A 80 -4.47 -10.64 2.01
CA LEU A 80 -5.75 -10.92 1.31
C LEU A 80 -6.75 -9.77 1.45
N ALA A 81 -6.86 -9.18 2.64
CA ALA A 81 -7.75 -8.03 2.86
C ALA A 81 -7.31 -6.81 2.03
N ILE A 82 -6.00 -6.59 1.87
CA ILE A 82 -5.46 -5.55 1.00
C ILE A 82 -5.89 -5.81 -0.46
N LEU A 83 -5.77 -7.04 -0.95
CA LEU A 83 -6.17 -7.37 -2.32
C LEU A 83 -7.67 -7.17 -2.54
N ASN A 84 -8.51 -7.65 -1.63
CA ASN A 84 -9.96 -7.48 -1.74
C ASN A 84 -10.34 -5.99 -1.72
N TYR A 85 -9.73 -5.21 -0.83
CA TYR A 85 -9.96 -3.76 -0.78
C TYR A 85 -9.55 -3.07 -2.08
N LEU A 86 -8.40 -3.45 -2.66
CA LEU A 86 -7.98 -2.90 -3.95
C LEU A 86 -8.89 -3.35 -5.10
N GLU A 87 -9.40 -4.58 -5.08
CA GLU A 87 -10.38 -5.06 -6.07
C GLU A 87 -11.67 -4.24 -6.00
N ASP A 88 -12.28 -4.12 -4.81
CA ASP A 88 -13.49 -3.34 -4.57
C ASP A 88 -13.35 -1.90 -5.10
N LEU A 89 -12.19 -1.28 -4.85
CA LEU A 89 -11.94 0.06 -5.37
C LEU A 89 -11.74 0.08 -6.90
N THR A 90 -11.09 -0.92 -7.49
CA THR A 90 -10.88 -0.97 -8.96
C THR A 90 -12.13 -1.34 -9.75
N GLU A 91 -13.12 -1.97 -9.11
CA GLU A 91 -14.43 -2.28 -9.67
C GLU A 91 -15.40 -1.10 -9.57
N ASP A 92 -15.20 -0.19 -8.61
CA ASP A 92 -15.98 1.04 -8.50
C ASP A 92 -15.61 2.04 -9.64
N PRO A 93 -16.54 2.32 -10.59
CA PRO A 93 -16.29 3.24 -11.69
C PRO A 93 -16.02 4.69 -11.24
N SER A 94 -16.39 5.04 -10.01
CA SER A 94 -16.22 6.38 -9.43
C SER A 94 -14.87 6.58 -8.74
N SER A 95 -14.10 5.52 -8.53
CA SER A 95 -12.83 5.57 -7.77
C SER A 95 -11.65 6.17 -8.55
N GLY A 96 -11.74 6.24 -9.88
CA GLY A 96 -10.68 6.77 -10.74
C GLY A 96 -9.38 5.96 -10.75
N LEU A 97 -9.38 4.71 -10.24
CA LEU A 97 -8.17 3.90 -10.05
C LEU A 97 -7.53 3.33 -11.31
N ARG A 98 -8.29 3.26 -12.40
CA ARG A 98 -7.75 2.85 -13.70
C ARG A 98 -7.18 4.09 -14.37
N SER A 99 -5.91 4.06 -14.75
CA SER A 99 -5.33 5.07 -15.63
C SER A 99 -6.16 5.10 -16.91
N ALA A 100 -6.93 6.16 -17.11
CA ALA A 100 -7.74 6.34 -18.31
C ALA A 100 -6.82 6.63 -19.50
N THR A 101 -6.62 5.65 -20.39
CA THR A 101 -6.48 5.82 -21.87
C THR A 101 -6.03 4.52 -22.56
N PRO A 102 -6.26 4.37 -23.89
CA PRO A 102 -7.44 4.65 -24.72
C PRO A 102 -8.18 3.37 -25.15
#